data_AF-A0A4Q7DS62-F1
#
_entry.id   AF-A0A4Q7DS62-F1
#
_cell.length_a   1.000
_cell.length_b   1.000
_cell.length_c   1.000
_cell.angle_alpha   90.00
_cell.angle_beta   90.00
_cell.angle_gamma   90.00
#
_symmetry.space_group_name_H-M   'P 1'
#
loop_
_entity.id
_entity.type
_entity.pdbx_description
1 polymer ?
#
loop_
_entity_poly.entity_id
_entity_poly.type
_entity_poly.pdbx_seq_one_letter_code
_entity_poly.pdbx_strand_id
1 'polypeptide(L)'
;MKTILVIEEAKYWGDLKAELAKMNVLFLGFDKKKPNRKEIDELVAKADFVVMRNLNVAHHSISFAKAACKKTGTPFWIGRNFGLDTIIEKFNDQFPKEKLERVKIAPKPKPKQVTSPSATPVSKHAKSASQTEQKAYLKGKKQHLPLKNALKNFQIDDDEPDFTKIFQKKR
;
A
#
# COMPACT_ATOMS: atom_id res chain seq x y z
N MET A 1 15.85 5.31 -23.50
CA MET A 1 15.27 4.63 -22.33
C MET A 1 14.57 5.67 -21.50
N LYS A 2 13.31 5.42 -21.14
CA LYS A 2 12.53 6.36 -20.34
C LYS A 2 12.75 6.11 -18.86
N THR A 3 12.73 7.19 -18.09
CA THR A 3 12.93 7.14 -16.64
C THR A 3 11.67 7.56 -15.92
N ILE A 4 11.17 6.68 -15.05
CA ILE A 4 10.03 6.96 -14.19
C ILE A 4 10.52 7.18 -12.75
N LEU A 5 10.19 8.33 -12.19
CA LEU A 5 10.36 8.61 -10.76
C LEU A 5 9.09 8.23 -10.01
N VAL A 6 9.22 7.37 -9.00
CA VAL A 6 8.13 6.97 -8.12
C VAL A 6 8.41 7.46 -6.71
N ILE A 7 7.52 8.32 -6.21
CA ILE A 7 7.55 8.84 -4.85
C ILE A 7 6.54 8.03 -4.03
N GLU A 8 7.04 6.97 -3.39
CA GLU A 8 6.30 6.02 -2.57
C GLU A 8 7.23 5.39 -1.52
N GLU A 9 6.67 4.84 -0.44
CA GLU A 9 7.40 4.03 0.54
C GLU A 9 8.21 2.90 -0.11
N ALA A 10 9.46 2.74 0.32
CA ALA A 10 10.41 1.78 -0.28
C ALA A 10 9.95 0.32 -0.23
N LYS A 11 9.05 -0.01 0.70
CA LYS A 11 8.47 -1.36 0.87
C LYS A 11 7.75 -1.87 -0.38
N TYR A 12 7.22 -0.97 -1.23
CA TYR A 12 6.42 -1.34 -2.40
C TYR A 12 7.22 -1.34 -3.72
N TRP A 13 8.51 -0.99 -3.70
CA TRP A 13 9.29 -0.84 -4.93
C TRP A 13 9.68 -2.16 -5.59
N GLY A 14 9.72 -3.27 -4.84
CA GLY A 14 10.27 -4.54 -5.32
C GLY A 14 9.60 -5.02 -6.60
N ASP A 15 8.28 -5.16 -6.57
CA ASP A 15 7.50 -5.64 -7.71
C ASP A 15 7.53 -4.63 -8.86
N LEU A 16 7.39 -3.33 -8.56
CA LEU A 16 7.42 -2.26 -9.55
C LEU A 16 8.76 -2.19 -10.30
N LYS A 17 9.88 -2.25 -9.60
CA LYS A 17 11.22 -2.19 -10.22
C LYS A 17 11.46 -3.38 -11.14
N ALA A 18 11.07 -4.59 -10.72
CA ALA A 18 11.24 -5.79 -11.52
C ALA A 18 10.38 -5.76 -12.79
N GLU A 19 9.16 -5.23 -12.70
CA GLU A 19 8.25 -5.14 -13.83
C GLU A 19 8.62 -4.01 -14.80
N LEU A 20 9.03 -2.84 -14.30
CA LEU A 20 9.51 -1.73 -15.13
C LEU A 20 10.80 -2.09 -15.88
N ALA A 21 11.70 -2.84 -15.25
CA ALA A 21 12.92 -3.33 -15.90
C ALA A 21 12.63 -4.25 -17.10
N LYS A 22 11.58 -5.09 -17.01
CA LYS A 22 11.15 -5.94 -18.14
C LYS A 22 10.64 -5.12 -19.34
N MET A 23 10.15 -3.92 -19.07
CA MET A 23 9.63 -2.99 -20.09
C MET A 23 10.69 -1.99 -20.58
N ASN A 24 11.96 -2.19 -20.23
CA ASN A 24 13.08 -1.31 -20.59
C ASN A 24 12.93 0.14 -20.08
N VAL A 25 12.25 0.30 -18.93
CA VAL A 25 12.06 1.57 -18.23
C VAL A 25 12.96 1.63 -17.01
N LEU A 26 13.67 2.74 -16.84
CA LEU A 26 14.49 2.98 -15.66
C LEU A 26 13.61 3.43 -14.50
N PHE A 27 13.74 2.77 -13.35
CA PHE A 27 13.04 3.11 -12.13
C PHE A 27 13.92 3.98 -11.21
N LEU A 28 13.41 5.15 -10.83
CA LEU A 28 13.94 5.96 -9.73
C LEU A 28 12.94 5.97 -8.59
N GLY A 29 13.36 5.53 -7.41
CA GLY A 29 12.55 5.55 -6.20
C GLY A 29 12.97 6.68 -5.27
N PHE A 30 12.01 7.37 -4.66
CA PHE A 30 12.29 8.34 -3.60
C PHE A 30 11.41 8.11 -2.37
N ASP A 31 12.04 7.73 -1.27
CA ASP A 31 11.42 7.56 0.05
C ASP A 31 12.32 8.19 1.13
N LYS A 32 11.95 9.39 1.57
CA LYS A 32 12.59 10.04 2.71
C LYS A 32 11.55 10.72 3.58
N LYS A 33 11.65 10.51 4.89
CA LYS A 33 10.82 11.18 5.91
C LYS A 33 11.03 12.70 5.93
N LYS A 34 12.26 13.14 5.66
CA LYS A 34 12.66 14.56 5.57
C LYS A 34 13.16 14.85 4.15
N PRO A 35 12.27 15.21 3.22
CA PRO A 35 12.65 15.47 1.84
C PRO A 35 13.47 16.76 1.73
N ASN A 36 14.55 16.71 0.96
CA ASN A 36 15.29 17.92 0.56
C ASN A 36 14.77 18.39 -0.81
N ARG A 37 14.54 19.69 -0.95
CA ARG A 37 14.04 20.28 -2.18
C ARG A 37 15.01 20.10 -3.35
N LYS A 38 16.31 20.33 -3.12
CA LYS A 38 17.34 20.22 -4.18
C LYS A 38 17.41 18.80 -4.74
N GLU A 39 17.37 17.80 -3.86
CA GLU A 39 17.42 16.40 -4.25
C GLU A 39 16.21 15.99 -5.10
N ILE A 40 15.00 16.44 -4.73
CA ILE A 40 13.80 16.17 -5.52
C ILE A 40 13.88 16.89 -6.87
N ASP A 41 14.33 18.14 -6.89
CA ASP A 41 14.50 18.89 -8.14
C ASP A 41 15.47 18.15 -9.10
N GLU A 42 16.58 17.62 -8.59
CA GLU A 42 17.52 16.80 -9.37
C GLU A 42 16.93 15.49 -9.86
N LEU A 43 16.14 14.81 -9.03
CA LEU A 43 15.47 13.55 -9.40
C LEU A 43 14.39 13.78 -10.47
N VAL A 44 13.62 14.85 -10.34
CA VAL A 44 12.59 15.23 -11.33
C VAL A 44 13.24 15.63 -12.64
N ALA A 45 14.38 16.32 -12.62
CA ALA A 45 15.13 16.68 -13.83
C ALA A 45 15.66 15.46 -14.61
N LYS A 46 15.92 14.34 -13.92
CA LYS A 46 16.37 13.08 -14.52
C LYS A 46 15.21 12.18 -15.00
N ALA A 47 13.97 12.50 -14.62
CA ALA A 47 12.81 11.68 -14.90
C ALA A 47 12.01 12.25 -16.08
N ASP A 48 11.56 11.36 -16.96
CA ASP A 48 10.62 11.71 -18.03
C ASP A 48 9.17 11.77 -17.52
N PHE A 49 8.86 10.98 -16.49
CA PHE A 49 7.53 10.88 -15.90
C PHE A 49 7.63 10.71 -14.38
N VAL A 50 6.75 11.39 -13.65
CA VAL A 50 6.76 11.36 -12.18
C VAL A 50 5.43 10.83 -11.65
N VAL A 51 5.48 9.77 -10.84
CA VAL A 51 4.35 9.19 -10.14
C VAL A 51 4.49 9.47 -8.65
N MET A 52 3.46 10.07 -8.05
CA MET A 52 3.47 10.42 -6.63
C MET A 52 2.33 9.73 -5.91
N ARG A 53 2.61 9.12 -4.77
CA ARG A 53 1.57 8.62 -3.88
C ARG A 53 1.12 9.72 -2.94
N ASN A 54 -0.20 9.88 -2.79
CA ASN A 54 -0.79 10.82 -1.84
C ASN A 54 -1.01 10.24 -0.43
N LEU A 55 -0.42 9.07 -0.15
CA LEU A 55 -0.61 8.35 1.10
C LEU A 55 0.74 7.82 1.58
N ASN A 56 0.98 7.92 2.90
CA ASN A 56 2.19 7.45 3.56
C ASN A 56 3.52 8.02 3.01
N VAL A 57 3.46 9.18 2.36
CA VAL A 57 4.66 9.92 1.96
C VAL A 57 4.64 11.28 2.65
N ALA A 58 5.83 11.81 2.95
CA ALA A 58 5.92 13.14 3.53
C ALA A 58 5.21 14.16 2.61
N HIS A 59 4.27 14.93 3.18
CA HIS A 59 3.46 15.89 2.41
C HIS A 59 4.35 16.92 1.67
N HIS A 60 5.48 17.27 2.28
CA HIS A 60 6.51 18.11 1.65
C HIS A 60 7.13 17.49 0.39
N SER A 61 7.29 16.16 0.32
CA SER A 61 7.85 15.49 -0.87
C SER A 61 6.96 15.74 -2.07
N ILE A 62 5.64 15.60 -1.90
CA ILE A 62 4.65 15.85 -2.95
C ILE A 62 4.65 17.33 -3.34
N SER A 63 4.68 18.23 -2.37
CA SER A 63 4.69 19.68 -2.64
C SER A 63 5.94 20.10 -3.42
N PHE A 64 7.12 19.59 -3.05
CA PHE A 64 8.38 19.89 -3.73
C PHE A 64 8.40 19.28 -5.12
N ALA A 65 7.99 18.03 -5.27
CA ALA A 65 7.95 17.36 -6.56
C ALA A 65 6.94 18.04 -7.52
N LYS A 66 5.76 18.46 -7.04
CA LYS A 66 4.82 19.28 -7.83
C LYS A 66 5.47 20.57 -8.31
N ALA A 67 6.17 21.27 -7.42
CA ALA A 67 6.84 22.52 -7.77
C ALA A 67 7.96 22.29 -8.80
N ALA A 68 8.72 21.21 -8.66
CA ALA A 68 9.76 20.80 -9.59
C ALA A 68 9.16 20.49 -10.98
N CYS A 69 8.12 19.64 -11.03
CA CYS A 69 7.48 19.25 -12.29
C CYS A 69 6.89 20.46 -13.03
N LYS A 70 6.31 21.43 -12.29
CA LYS A 70 5.82 22.67 -12.89
C LYS A 70 6.93 23.53 -13.49
N LYS A 71 8.14 23.52 -12.91
CA LYS A 71 9.28 24.28 -13.44
C LYS A 71 9.88 23.61 -14.67
N THR A 72 10.00 22.28 -14.66
CA THR A 72 10.61 21.51 -15.75
C THR A 72 9.63 21.20 -16.88
N GLY A 73 8.32 21.35 -16.65
CA GLY A 73 7.29 20.91 -17.57
C GLY A 73 7.14 19.39 -17.63
N THR A 74 7.72 18.65 -16.68
CA THR A 74 7.65 17.18 -16.67
C THR A 74 6.22 16.73 -16.32
N PRO A 75 5.62 15.82 -17.11
CA PRO A 75 4.31 15.28 -16.79
C PRO A 75 4.36 14.47 -15.49
N PHE A 76 3.35 14.67 -14.64
CA PHE A 76 3.26 13.96 -13.37
C PHE A 76 1.83 13.50 -13.10
N TRP A 77 1.72 12.44 -12.30
CA TRP A 77 0.46 11.92 -11.83
C TRP A 77 0.48 11.66 -10.33
N ILE A 78 -0.66 11.88 -9.68
CA ILE A 78 -0.82 11.71 -8.24
C ILE A 78 -1.97 10.76 -7.99
N GLY A 79 -1.63 9.59 -7.44
CA GLY A 79 -2.59 8.54 -7.09
C GLY A 79 -2.61 8.31 -5.58
N ARG A 80 -3.74 7.83 -5.05
CA ARG A 80 -3.81 7.38 -3.64
C ARG A 80 -3.17 6.00 -3.50
N ASN A 81 -3.53 5.10 -4.40
CA ASN A 81 -2.91 3.81 -4.64
C ASN A 81 -2.73 3.67 -6.15
N PHE A 82 -1.64 3.05 -6.56
CA PHE A 82 -1.38 2.72 -7.95
C PHE A 82 -0.68 1.38 -8.04
N GLY A 83 -1.03 0.63 -9.07
CA GLY A 83 -0.31 -0.57 -9.50
C GLY A 83 0.41 -0.32 -10.81
N LEU A 84 1.19 -1.29 -11.26
CA LEU A 84 1.90 -1.18 -12.53
C LEU A 84 0.93 -0.91 -13.70
N ASP A 85 -0.23 -1.57 -13.73
CA ASP A 85 -1.22 -1.38 -14.80
C ASP A 85 -1.66 0.08 -14.91
N THR A 86 -1.99 0.71 -13.78
CA THR A 86 -2.37 2.12 -13.75
C THR A 86 -1.22 3.05 -14.11
N ILE A 87 0.03 2.70 -13.75
CA ILE A 87 1.21 3.47 -14.16
C ILE A 87 1.38 3.39 -15.67
N ILE A 88 1.24 2.20 -16.26
CA ILE A 88 1.36 1.97 -17.71
C ILE A 88 0.25 2.71 -18.46
N GLU A 89 -1.00 2.63 -18.00
CA GLU A 89 -2.10 3.37 -18.62
C GLU A 89 -1.81 4.87 -18.65
N LYS A 90 -1.42 5.44 -17.50
CA LYS A 90 -1.10 6.87 -17.40
C LYS A 90 0.15 7.25 -18.18
N PHE A 91 1.12 6.33 -18.28
CA PHE A 91 2.30 6.52 -19.09
C PHE A 91 1.96 6.52 -20.59
N ASN A 92 1.14 5.57 -21.05
CA ASN A 92 0.70 5.47 -22.44
C ASN A 92 -0.20 6.65 -22.84
N ASP A 93 -1.00 7.19 -21.93
CA ASP A 93 -1.78 8.43 -22.13
C ASP A 93 -0.85 9.63 -22.44
N GLN A 94 0.28 9.72 -21.73
CA GLN A 94 1.24 10.83 -21.89
C GLN A 94 2.24 10.61 -23.03
N PHE A 95 2.60 9.36 -23.30
CA PHE A 95 3.58 8.98 -24.31
C PHE A 95 2.98 7.97 -25.30
N PRO A 96 1.99 8.38 -26.13
CA PRO A 96 1.30 7.48 -27.06
C PRO A 96 2.21 6.91 -28.16
N LYS A 97 3.39 7.50 -28.38
CA LYS A 97 4.41 7.03 -29.35
C LYS A 97 5.27 5.88 -28.82
N GLU A 98 5.37 5.74 -27.50
CA GLU A 98 6.20 4.73 -26.82
C GLU A 98 5.28 3.82 -25.99
N LYS A 99 4.26 3.23 -26.64
CA LYS A 99 3.33 2.32 -25.96
C LYS A 99 4.14 1.21 -25.29
N LEU A 100 4.10 1.20 -23.96
CA LEU A 100 4.61 0.10 -23.17
C LEU A 100 3.50 -0.94 -23.09
N GLU A 101 3.69 -2.06 -23.77
CA GLU A 101 2.83 -3.22 -23.62
C GLU A 101 3.43 -4.15 -22.57
N ARG A 102 2.62 -4.46 -21.55
CA ARG A 102 2.97 -5.49 -20.58
C ARG A 102 3.06 -6.81 -21.34
N VAL A 103 4.26 -7.37 -21.46
CA VAL A 103 4.43 -8.77 -21.88
C VAL A 103 3.80 -9.63 -20.78
N LYS A 104 2.52 -9.95 -20.95
CA LYS A 104 1.81 -10.89 -20.08
C LYS A 104 2.46 -12.25 -20.28
N ILE A 105 3.44 -12.57 -19.45
CA ILE A 105 3.90 -13.95 -19.30
C ILE A 105 2.67 -14.70 -18.80
N ALA A 106 2.15 -15.58 -19.64
CA ALA A 106 0.99 -16.40 -19.31
C ALA A 106 1.20 -17.01 -17.91
N PRO A 107 0.21 -16.95 -17.02
CA PRO A 107 0.34 -17.58 -15.72
C PRO A 107 0.71 -19.05 -15.93
N LYS A 108 1.86 -19.47 -15.39
CA LYS A 108 2.23 -20.89 -15.39
C LYS A 108 1.01 -21.66 -14.86
N PRO A 109 0.60 -22.75 -15.54
CA PRO A 109 -0.59 -23.48 -15.15
C PRO A 109 -0.46 -23.89 -13.69
N LYS A 110 -1.43 -23.46 -12.87
CA LYS A 110 -1.57 -23.94 -11.50
C LYS A 110 -1.61 -25.47 -11.56
N PRO A 111 -0.85 -26.22 -10.73
CA PRO A 111 -1.02 -27.66 -10.67
C PRO A 111 -2.48 -27.96 -10.31
N LYS A 112 -3.13 -28.76 -11.16
CA LYS A 112 -4.53 -29.16 -11.03
C LYS A 112 -4.78 -29.73 -9.63
N GLN A 113 -5.54 -29.01 -8.80
CA GLN A 113 -6.20 -29.65 -7.67
C GLN A 113 -7.28 -30.56 -8.24
N VAL A 114 -7.12 -31.86 -7.97
CA VAL A 114 -8.08 -32.91 -8.32
C VAL A 114 -9.37 -32.64 -7.53
N THR A 115 -10.41 -32.16 -8.23
CA THR A 115 -11.77 -32.07 -7.70
C THR A 115 -12.49 -33.40 -7.94
N SER A 116 -12.95 -34.04 -6.86
CA SER A 116 -14.01 -35.04 -6.90
C SER A 116 -15.40 -34.35 -6.95
N PRO A 117 -16.45 -35.01 -7.49
CA PRO A 117 -17.53 -34.32 -8.19
C PRO A 117 -18.84 -34.10 -7.41
N SER A 118 -19.57 -33.09 -7.92
CA SER A 118 -21.04 -32.91 -7.99
C SER A 118 -21.86 -32.67 -6.72
N ALA A 119 -22.50 -31.50 -6.65
CA ALA A 119 -23.96 -31.37 -6.86
C ALA A 119 -24.37 -29.87 -6.89
N THR A 120 -25.04 -29.47 -7.97
CA THR A 120 -25.84 -28.23 -8.12
C THR A 120 -27.27 -28.48 -7.60
N PRO A 121 -28.25 -27.55 -7.74
CA PRO A 121 -28.31 -26.16 -7.22
C PRO A 121 -29.70 -25.86 -6.60
N VAL A 122 -29.85 -25.00 -5.57
CA VAL A 122 -31.20 -24.42 -5.27
C VAL A 122 -31.11 -22.99 -4.73
N SER A 123 -32.03 -22.18 -5.24
CA SER A 123 -32.26 -20.75 -5.06
C SER A 123 -33.36 -20.45 -4.03
N LYS A 124 -33.36 -19.21 -3.51
CA LYS A 124 -34.47 -18.40 -2.93
C LYS A 124 -34.61 -18.29 -1.39
N HIS A 125 -35.01 -17.06 -1.02
CA HIS A 125 -35.58 -16.53 0.24
C HIS A 125 -34.58 -16.20 1.37
N ALA A 126 -34.36 -14.95 1.77
CA ALA A 126 -35.23 -13.88 2.29
C ALA A 126 -35.72 -14.11 3.74
N LYS A 127 -35.33 -13.14 4.61
CA LYS A 127 -35.92 -12.71 5.90
C LYS A 127 -35.59 -13.48 7.19
N SER A 128 -34.92 -12.74 8.08
CA SER A 128 -35.25 -12.47 9.49
C SER A 128 -35.15 -13.56 10.57
N ALA A 129 -34.70 -13.06 11.74
CA ALA A 129 -35.05 -13.45 13.12
C ALA A 129 -34.07 -14.37 13.91
N SER A 130 -33.51 -13.74 14.94
CA SER A 130 -33.35 -14.18 16.35
C SER A 130 -32.74 -15.55 16.68
N GLN A 131 -31.66 -15.48 17.47
CA GLN A 131 -31.29 -16.31 18.64
C GLN A 131 -32.01 -17.66 18.80
N THR A 132 -31.24 -18.75 19.01
CA THR A 132 -31.12 -19.50 20.29
C THR A 132 -30.35 -20.83 20.07
N GLU A 133 -29.37 -21.11 20.94
CA GLU A 133 -28.77 -22.42 21.34
C GLU A 133 -28.19 -23.40 20.28
N GLN A 134 -26.87 -23.52 20.15
CA GLN A 134 -25.97 -24.43 20.90
C GLN A 134 -26.27 -25.94 20.82
N LYS A 135 -25.56 -26.66 19.93
CA LYS A 135 -24.55 -27.72 20.23
C LYS A 135 -24.54 -28.82 19.17
N ALA A 136 -23.41 -28.95 18.47
CA ALA A 136 -23.03 -30.17 17.78
C ALA A 136 -21.51 -30.17 17.46
N TYR A 137 -20.74 -30.84 18.31
CA TYR A 137 -19.52 -31.57 17.95
C TYR A 137 -18.27 -30.80 17.44
N LEU A 138 -17.55 -30.13 18.34
CA LEU A 138 -16.08 -29.99 18.21
C LEU A 138 -15.41 -31.09 19.03
N LYS A 139 -15.16 -32.25 18.40
CA LYS A 139 -14.30 -33.32 18.91
C LYS A 139 -12.83 -33.02 18.56
N GLY A 140 -11.98 -32.85 19.57
CA GLY A 140 -10.54 -33.19 19.52
C GLY A 140 -9.57 -32.04 19.22
N LYS A 141 -9.09 -31.32 20.24
CA LYS A 141 -7.78 -31.50 20.94
C LYS A 141 -6.57 -30.83 20.26
N LYS A 142 -6.33 -29.55 20.59
CA LYS A 142 -5.00 -28.99 20.89
C LYS A 142 -5.12 -27.97 22.03
N GLN A 143 -4.20 -28.04 22.99
CA GLN A 143 -4.24 -27.38 24.29
C GLN A 143 -4.24 -25.85 24.17
N HIS A 144 -5.30 -25.20 24.68
CA HIS A 144 -5.26 -23.78 24.99
C HIS A 144 -4.88 -23.61 26.46
N LEU A 145 -3.66 -23.13 26.72
CA LEU A 145 -3.29 -22.56 28.01
C LEU A 145 -4.23 -21.38 28.34
N PRO A 146 -4.68 -21.22 29.59
CA PRO A 146 -5.61 -20.15 29.95
C PRO A 146 -4.89 -18.80 30.04
N LEU A 147 -4.97 -17.98 28.98
CA LEU A 147 -4.60 -16.55 28.99
C LEU A 147 -5.54 -15.67 29.85
N LYS A 148 -6.31 -16.26 30.79
CA LYS A 148 -7.27 -15.51 31.61
C LYS A 148 -6.72 -15.05 32.97
N ASN A 149 -5.54 -15.50 33.38
CA ASN A 149 -4.93 -15.09 34.65
C ASN A 149 -3.71 -14.16 34.51
N ALA A 150 -3.26 -13.83 33.29
CA ALA A 150 -2.09 -12.98 33.09
C ALA A 150 -2.33 -11.47 33.31
N LEU A 151 -3.59 -11.05 33.52
CA LEU A 151 -3.96 -9.64 33.72
C LEU A 151 -4.53 -9.36 35.12
N LYS A 152 -4.56 -10.35 36.03
CA LYS A 152 -5.19 -10.17 37.34
C LYS A 152 -4.28 -9.58 38.43
N ASN A 153 -2.99 -9.41 38.15
CA ASN A 153 -2.02 -8.86 39.10
C ASN A 153 -1.40 -7.52 38.64
N PHE A 154 -1.92 -6.89 37.58
CA PHE A 154 -1.57 -5.50 37.31
C PHE A 154 -2.46 -4.61 38.16
N GLN A 155 -1.94 -4.24 39.33
CA GLN A 155 -2.41 -3.08 40.06
C GLN A 155 -2.02 -1.87 39.21
N ILE A 156 -3.01 -1.28 38.55
CA ILE A 156 -2.84 0.06 37.99
C ILE A 156 -2.85 0.95 39.22
N ASP A 157 -1.65 1.38 39.66
CA ASP A 157 -1.58 2.50 40.59
C ASP A 157 -2.21 3.70 39.88
N ASP A 158 -3.27 4.22 40.50
CA ASP A 158 -4.10 5.33 40.04
C ASP A 158 -3.37 6.68 40.23
N ASP A 159 -2.05 6.70 40.00
CA ASP A 159 -1.27 7.93 39.88
C ASP A 159 -1.38 8.41 38.43
N GLU A 160 -2.56 8.95 38.10
CA GLU A 160 -2.65 9.92 37.01
C GLU A 160 -1.63 11.05 37.29
N PRO A 161 -0.73 11.38 36.36
CA PRO A 161 -0.02 12.63 36.47
C PRO A 161 -1.06 13.75 36.33
N ASP A 162 -1.37 14.41 37.44
CA ASP A 162 -2.22 15.60 37.46
C ASP A 162 -1.57 16.72 36.61
N PHE A 163 -1.97 16.79 35.33
CA PHE A 163 -1.46 17.76 34.36
C PHE A 163 -1.74 19.22 34.77
N THR A 164 -2.60 19.47 35.77
CA THR A 164 -2.82 20.83 36.28
C THR A 164 -1.62 21.38 37.07
N LYS A 165 -0.75 20.51 37.60
CA LYS A 165 0.50 20.92 38.28
C LYS A 165 1.67 21.21 37.34
N ILE A 166 1.62 20.78 36.08
CA ILE A 166 2.71 20.99 35.11
C ILE A 166 2.76 22.44 34.60
N PHE A 167 1.64 23.18 34.66
CA PHE A 167 1.56 24.56 34.16
C PHE A 167 1.62 25.65 35.23
N GLN A 168 1.75 25.32 36.52
CA GLN A 168 2.06 26.31 37.55
C GLN A 168 3.56 26.63 37.59
N LYS A 169 3.95 27.37 36.54
CA LYS A 169 5.13 28.19 36.41
C LYS A 169 5.28 29.07 37.65
N LYS A 170 6.26 28.78 38.52
CA LYS A 170 6.73 29.74 39.52
C LYS A 170 7.35 30.93 38.78
N ARG A 171 6.68 32.08 38.89
CA ARG A 171 7.36 33.38 38.97
C ARG A 171 8.06 33.48 40.31
#